data_AF-A0A925VKG2-F1
#
_entry.id   AF-A0A925VKG2-F1
#
_cell.length_a   1.000
_cell.length_b   1.000
_cell.length_c   1.000
_cell.angle_alpha   90.00
_cell.angle_beta   90.00
_cell.angle_gamma   90.00
#
_symmetry.space_group_name_H-M   'P 1'
#
loop_
_entity.id
_entity.type
_entity.pdbx_description
1 polymer ?
#
loop_
_entity_poly.entity_id
_entity_poly.type
_entity_poly.pdbx_seq_one_letter_code
_entity_poly.pdbx_strand_id
1 'polypeptide(L)'
;MARNVWRVAVGILLCGLLASCGQQPADKLPTAAIAWAAPPTATPVAQPTTPPAPEATPAPPTPEALAATLEPLEQYRRWMEEARAEHPYDEPIDHMWAVMLCESSGDAGVVSALYYGLFQYLPDTWAGEWNPYRDQPILDARAQIFATAKAWHDGNQSWWGCY
;
A
#
# COMPACT_ATOMS: atom_id res chain seq x y z
N MET A 1 14.49 49.96 13.19
CA MET A 1 13.41 49.35 14.00
C MET A 1 12.92 48.11 13.25
N ALA A 2 12.82 46.88 13.75
CA ALA A 2 13.41 46.12 14.85
C ALA A 2 13.33 44.65 14.38
N ARG A 3 14.40 43.87 14.56
CA ARG A 3 14.50 42.44 14.18
C ARG A 3 14.13 41.59 15.41
N ASN A 4 13.24 40.61 15.27
CA ASN A 4 13.02 39.59 16.30
C ASN A 4 13.61 38.25 15.88
N VAL A 5 14.66 37.87 16.59
CA VAL A 5 15.39 36.61 16.54
C VAL A 5 15.08 35.90 17.84
N TRP A 6 14.40 34.75 17.82
CA TRP A 6 14.35 33.86 18.98
C TRP A 6 14.99 32.52 18.62
N ARG A 7 16.28 32.43 18.98
CA ARG A 7 17.01 31.18 19.18
C ARG A 7 16.82 30.79 20.64
N VAL A 8 16.37 29.58 20.91
CA VAL A 8 16.55 28.94 22.22
C VAL A 8 17.41 27.69 21.99
N ALA A 9 18.60 27.73 22.56
CA ALA A 9 19.54 26.62 22.64
C ALA A 9 20.06 26.57 24.08
N VAL A 10 19.70 25.52 24.82
CA VAL A 10 20.32 25.02 26.06
C VAL A 10 19.80 23.58 26.18
N GLY A 11 20.55 22.52 26.44
CA GLY A 11 21.93 22.33 26.85
C GLY A 11 22.03 20.92 27.44
N ILE A 12 22.80 20.07 26.76
CA ILE A 12 23.51 18.84 27.16
C ILE A 12 23.38 18.40 28.63
N LEU A 13 23.01 17.13 28.86
CA LEU A 13 23.53 16.33 29.97
C LEU A 13 24.05 14.97 29.46
N LEU A 14 25.28 14.68 29.85
CA LEU A 14 26.17 13.59 29.45
C LEU A 14 25.99 12.35 30.36
N CYS A 15 26.58 11.23 29.90
CA CYS A 15 27.10 10.08 30.67
C CYS A 15 26.18 8.88 30.99
N GLY A 16 26.46 7.77 30.31
CA GLY A 16 26.07 6.41 30.68
C GLY A 16 26.78 5.36 29.82
N LEU A 17 28.12 5.29 29.89
CA LEU A 17 28.93 4.18 29.38
C LEU A 17 28.84 3.00 30.36
N LEU A 18 28.33 1.84 29.93
CA LEU A 18 28.77 0.55 30.43
C LEU A 18 28.80 -0.47 29.28
N ALA A 19 30.01 -0.97 29.02
CA ALA A 19 30.28 -2.13 28.21
C ALA A 19 29.79 -3.40 28.92
N SER A 20 29.22 -4.34 28.17
CA SER A 20 29.26 -5.76 28.53
C SER A 20 29.27 -6.61 27.27
N CYS A 21 30.44 -7.14 26.94
CA CYS A 21 30.57 -8.35 26.13
C CYS A 21 29.99 -9.53 26.92
N GLY A 22 29.23 -10.41 26.25
CA GLY A 22 28.68 -11.60 26.89
C GLY A 22 27.96 -12.49 25.90
N GLN A 23 28.73 -13.07 24.97
CA GLN A 23 28.28 -14.19 24.16
C GLN A 23 28.41 -15.47 25.00
N GLN A 24 27.36 -16.29 25.11
CA GLN A 24 27.54 -17.74 25.12
C GLN A 24 26.24 -18.49 24.75
N PRO A 25 26.35 -19.62 24.03
CA PRO A 25 25.25 -20.46 23.57
C PRO A 25 24.95 -21.60 24.57
N ALA A 26 23.76 -22.20 24.48
CA ALA A 26 23.57 -23.65 24.50
C ALA A 26 22.06 -24.02 24.48
N ASP A 27 21.76 -24.85 23.48
CA ASP A 27 20.89 -26.02 23.50
C ASP A 27 19.39 -25.99 23.83
N LYS A 28 18.71 -26.70 22.93
CA LYS A 28 17.29 -27.01 22.82
C LYS A 28 16.76 -27.79 24.02
N LEU A 29 15.49 -27.53 24.35
CA LEU A 29 14.56 -28.59 24.74
C LEU A 29 13.24 -28.43 23.96
N PRO A 30 12.71 -29.51 23.36
CA PRO A 30 11.38 -29.47 22.74
C PRO A 30 10.32 -29.38 23.84
N THR A 31 9.50 -28.34 23.78
CA THR A 31 8.25 -28.28 24.55
C THR A 31 7.27 -29.24 23.90
N ALA A 32 7.08 -30.41 24.51
CA ALA A 32 6.01 -31.33 24.16
C ALA A 32 4.67 -30.70 24.58
N ALA A 33 3.87 -30.25 23.61
CA ALA A 33 2.48 -29.93 23.85
C ALA A 33 1.67 -31.23 23.85
N ILE A 34 1.12 -31.58 25.02
CA ILE A 34 0.09 -32.60 25.14
C ILE A 34 -1.20 -32.01 24.56
N ALA A 35 -1.56 -32.41 23.34
CA ALA A 35 -2.87 -32.11 22.77
C ALA A 35 -3.87 -33.20 23.18
N TRP A 36 -4.92 -32.79 23.88
CA TRP A 36 -6.11 -33.58 24.20
C TRP A 36 -6.75 -34.11 22.91
N ALA A 37 -7.10 -35.39 22.89
CA ALA A 37 -7.83 -36.01 21.79
C ALA A 37 -9.21 -35.34 21.59
N ALA A 38 -9.47 -34.82 20.39
CA ALA A 38 -10.80 -34.43 19.94
C ALA A 38 -11.67 -35.68 19.66
N PRO A 39 -13.00 -35.62 19.84
CA PRO A 39 -13.90 -36.69 19.41
C PRO A 39 -13.89 -36.83 17.87
N PRO A 40 -14.17 -38.02 17.31
CA PRO A 40 -14.14 -38.23 15.87
C PRO A 40 -15.27 -37.45 15.17
N THR A 41 -14.91 -36.40 14.44
CA THR A 41 -15.79 -35.73 13.48
C THR A 41 -15.87 -36.57 12.20
N ALA A 42 -17.09 -36.69 11.68
CA ALA A 42 -17.51 -37.54 10.57
C ALA A 42 -16.56 -37.60 9.36
N THR A 43 -16.43 -38.80 8.80
CA THR A 43 -15.83 -39.08 7.50
C THR A 43 -16.43 -38.17 6.42
N PRO A 44 -15.64 -37.34 5.71
CA PRO A 44 -16.14 -36.66 4.52
C PRO A 44 -16.40 -37.71 3.45
N VAL A 45 -17.66 -37.80 3.00
CA VAL A 45 -18.02 -38.54 1.79
C VAL A 45 -17.32 -37.83 0.62
N ALA A 46 -16.51 -38.56 -0.14
CA ALA A 46 -15.86 -38.05 -1.33
C ALA A 46 -16.93 -37.51 -2.30
N GLN A 47 -16.93 -36.20 -2.51
CA GLN A 47 -17.75 -35.54 -3.51
C GLN A 47 -17.14 -35.88 -4.88
N PRO A 48 -17.92 -36.33 -5.89
CA PRO A 48 -17.39 -36.58 -7.22
C PRO A 48 -16.82 -35.29 -7.80
N THR A 49 -15.49 -35.28 -8.00
CA THR A 49 -14.77 -34.20 -8.69
C THR A 49 -15.23 -34.16 -10.14
N THR A 50 -16.04 -33.18 -10.50
CA THR A 50 -16.20 -32.76 -11.89
C THR A 50 -14.83 -32.36 -12.44
N PRO A 51 -14.44 -32.82 -13.65
CA PRO A 51 -13.24 -32.36 -14.32
C PRO A 51 -13.21 -30.82 -14.37
N PRO A 52 -12.05 -30.18 -14.19
CA PRO A 52 -11.95 -28.74 -14.42
C PRO A 52 -12.38 -28.44 -15.85
N ALA A 53 -13.34 -27.53 -16.00
CA ALA A 53 -13.65 -26.96 -17.30
C ALA A 53 -12.35 -26.39 -17.89
N PRO A 54 -12.08 -26.56 -19.19
CA PRO A 54 -10.91 -25.95 -19.81
C PRO A 54 -10.94 -24.45 -19.52
N GLU A 55 -9.89 -23.99 -18.83
CA GLU A 55 -9.62 -22.59 -18.60
C GLU A 55 -9.62 -21.91 -19.97
N ALA A 56 -10.65 -21.10 -20.24
CA ALA A 56 -10.72 -20.37 -21.49
C ALA A 56 -9.50 -19.45 -21.52
N THR A 57 -8.54 -19.74 -22.39
CA THR A 57 -7.46 -18.80 -22.70
C THR A 57 -8.11 -17.44 -22.99
N PRO A 58 -7.77 -16.37 -22.24
CA PRO A 58 -8.32 -15.06 -22.50
C PRO A 58 -8.06 -14.69 -23.95
N ALA A 59 -9.11 -14.39 -24.71
CA ALA A 59 -8.96 -13.86 -26.05
C ALA A 59 -8.15 -12.55 -25.96
N PRO A 60 -7.24 -12.29 -26.93
CA PRO A 60 -6.53 -11.02 -26.96
C PRO A 60 -7.53 -9.87 -26.95
N PRO A 61 -7.26 -8.77 -26.20
CA PRO A 61 -8.18 -7.65 -26.12
C PRO A 61 -8.43 -7.09 -27.52
N THR A 62 -9.70 -6.82 -27.82
CA THR A 62 -10.09 -6.12 -29.05
C THR A 62 -9.52 -4.69 -29.01
N PRO A 63 -9.10 -4.10 -30.15
CA PRO A 63 -8.55 -2.74 -30.19
C PRO A 63 -9.42 -1.68 -29.49
N GLU A 64 -10.74 -1.85 -29.51
CA GLU A 64 -11.70 -0.99 -28.82
C GLU A 64 -11.62 -1.08 -27.29
N ALA A 65 -11.44 -2.29 -26.75
CA ALA A 65 -11.23 -2.49 -25.31
C ALA A 65 -9.88 -1.94 -24.84
N LEU A 66 -8.87 -1.98 -25.71
CA LEU A 66 -7.55 -1.38 -25.44
C LEU A 66 -7.63 0.16 -25.45
N ALA A 67 -8.35 0.76 -26.40
CA ALA A 67 -8.53 2.21 -26.44
C ALA A 67 -9.28 2.73 -25.20
N ALA A 68 -10.29 1.99 -24.72
CA ALA A 68 -11.06 2.34 -23.53
C ALA A 68 -10.20 2.36 -22.24
N THR A 69 -9.10 1.61 -22.18
CA THR A 69 -8.17 1.63 -21.05
C THR A 69 -7.05 2.67 -21.21
N LEU A 70 -6.63 2.96 -22.44
CA LEU A 70 -5.56 3.93 -22.72
C LEU A 70 -5.95 5.38 -22.40
N GLU A 71 -7.18 5.79 -22.74
CA GLU A 71 -7.64 7.17 -22.51
C GLU A 71 -7.62 7.57 -21.01
N PRO A 72 -8.17 6.77 -20.07
CA PRO A 72 -8.02 7.03 -18.64
C PRO A 72 -6.55 7.07 -18.19
N LEU A 73 -5.70 6.19 -18.72
CA LEU A 73 -4.29 6.10 -18.34
C LEU A 73 -3.51 7.37 -18.71
N GLU A 74 -3.75 7.96 -19.89
CA GLU A 74 -3.16 9.25 -20.26
C GLU A 74 -3.66 10.39 -19.38
N GLN A 75 -4.97 10.38 -19.06
CA GLN A 75 -5.53 11.35 -18.11
C GLN A 75 -4.89 11.23 -16.72
N TYR A 76 -4.61 10.03 -16.24
CA TYR A 76 -3.96 9.80 -14.95
C TYR A 76 -2.52 10.31 -14.94
N ARG A 77 -1.78 10.15 -16.04
CA ARG A 77 -0.42 10.74 -16.16
C ARG A 77 -0.45 12.25 -15.95
N ARG A 78 -1.36 12.94 -16.63
CA ARG A 78 -1.53 14.39 -16.46
C ARG A 78 -1.89 14.76 -15.02
N TRP A 79 -2.78 14.01 -14.37
CA TRP A 79 -3.10 14.26 -12.96
C TRP A 79 -1.95 13.98 -12.01
N MET A 80 -1.08 13.00 -12.30
CA MET A 80 0.14 12.79 -11.50
C MET A 80 1.13 13.96 -11.63
N GLU A 81 1.26 14.54 -12.82
CA GLU A 81 2.06 15.76 -13.02
C GLU A 81 1.50 16.95 -12.23
N GLU A 82 0.19 17.18 -12.31
CA GLU A 82 -0.50 18.21 -11.51
C GLU A 82 -0.32 17.96 -10.01
N ALA A 83 -0.56 16.73 -9.57
CA ALA A 83 -0.47 16.35 -8.16
C ALA A 83 0.94 16.52 -7.60
N ARG A 84 1.98 16.17 -8.38
CA ARG A 84 3.38 16.40 -7.98
C ARG A 84 3.74 17.89 -7.96
N ALA A 85 3.19 18.69 -8.86
CA ALA A 85 3.37 20.13 -8.81
C ALA A 85 2.77 20.74 -7.53
N GLU A 86 1.64 20.20 -7.06
CA GLU A 86 0.98 20.63 -5.83
C GLU A 86 1.64 20.07 -4.55
N HIS A 87 2.08 18.80 -4.59
CA HIS A 87 2.70 18.08 -3.48
C HIS A 87 4.07 17.54 -3.91
N PRO A 88 5.14 18.36 -3.86
CA PRO A 88 6.44 17.96 -4.40
C PRO A 88 7.09 16.84 -3.59
N TYR A 89 7.49 15.76 -4.27
CA TYR A 89 8.27 14.65 -3.72
C TYR A 89 9.47 14.33 -4.62
N ASP A 90 10.48 13.66 -4.07
CA ASP A 90 11.78 13.45 -4.71
C ASP A 90 11.72 12.39 -5.82
N GLU A 91 10.97 11.31 -5.60
CA GLU A 91 10.85 10.20 -6.54
C GLU A 91 10.31 10.64 -7.91
N PRO A 92 10.72 9.98 -9.00
CA PRO A 92 10.14 10.23 -10.31
C PRO A 92 8.65 9.86 -10.34
N ILE A 93 7.86 10.56 -11.18
CA ILE A 93 6.44 10.23 -11.40
C ILE A 93 6.26 8.77 -11.85
N ASP A 94 7.23 8.22 -12.58
CA ASP A 94 7.21 6.83 -13.02
C ASP A 94 7.15 5.81 -11.88
N HIS A 95 7.65 6.15 -10.67
CA HIS A 95 7.47 5.28 -9.51
C HIS A 95 6.00 5.26 -9.06
N MET A 96 5.35 6.42 -8.96
CA MET A 96 3.92 6.48 -8.59
C MET A 96 3.05 5.78 -9.65
N TRP A 97 3.41 5.95 -10.92
CA TRP A 97 2.79 5.23 -12.03
C TRP A 97 2.93 3.71 -11.89
N ALA A 98 4.13 3.22 -11.58
CA ALA A 98 4.38 1.80 -11.37
C ALA A 98 3.57 1.23 -10.20
N VAL A 99 3.46 1.97 -9.10
CA VAL A 99 2.59 1.59 -7.97
C VAL A 99 1.13 1.50 -8.44
N MET A 100 0.60 2.53 -9.10
CA MET A 100 -0.78 2.51 -9.60
C MET A 100 -1.08 1.27 -10.47
N LEU A 101 -0.17 0.95 -11.39
CA LEU A 101 -0.31 -0.23 -12.25
C LEU A 101 -0.18 -1.55 -11.48
N CYS A 102 0.70 -1.63 -10.50
CA CYS A 102 0.87 -2.83 -9.69
C CYS A 102 -0.34 -3.09 -8.78
N GLU A 103 -0.88 -2.03 -8.17
CA GLU A 103 -1.97 -2.11 -7.19
C GLU A 103 -3.33 -2.39 -7.84
N SER A 104 -3.59 -1.84 -9.04
CA SER A 104 -4.92 -1.90 -9.66
C SER A 104 -4.92 -2.11 -11.17
N SER A 105 -3.75 -2.25 -11.81
CA SER A 105 -3.63 -2.16 -13.28
C SER A 105 -4.18 -0.85 -13.86
N GLY A 106 -4.27 0.21 -13.05
CA GLY A 106 -4.88 1.49 -13.43
C GLY A 106 -6.41 1.48 -13.41
N ASP A 107 -7.05 0.51 -12.76
CA ASP A 107 -8.51 0.48 -12.61
C ASP A 107 -8.94 1.14 -11.30
N ALA A 108 -9.54 2.32 -11.40
CA ALA A 108 -10.02 3.08 -10.25
C ALA A 108 -11.24 2.43 -9.56
N GLY A 109 -11.92 1.48 -10.21
CA GLY A 109 -13.09 0.77 -9.70
C GLY A 109 -12.78 -0.54 -8.97
N VAL A 110 -11.52 -0.98 -8.96
CA VAL A 110 -11.13 -2.24 -8.31
C VAL A 110 -11.28 -2.13 -6.80
N VAL A 111 -11.95 -3.13 -6.22
CA VAL A 111 -12.00 -3.34 -4.77
C VAL A 111 -11.52 -4.76 -4.48
N SER A 112 -10.46 -4.87 -3.68
CA SER A 112 -9.87 -6.15 -3.29
C SER A 112 -9.84 -6.26 -1.77
N ALA A 113 -10.68 -7.15 -1.23
CA ALA A 113 -10.90 -7.27 0.21
C ALA A 113 -11.28 -5.93 0.87
N LEU A 114 -10.36 -5.31 1.60
CA LEU A 114 -10.56 -4.03 2.29
C LEU A 114 -9.90 -2.85 1.55
N TYR A 115 -9.29 -3.08 0.39
CA TYR A 115 -8.52 -2.09 -0.35
C TYR A 115 -9.28 -1.59 -1.58
N TYR A 116 -9.16 -0.29 -1.86
CA TYR A 116 -9.99 0.41 -2.83
C TYR A 116 -9.17 1.20 -3.85
N GLY A 117 -9.56 1.08 -5.11
CA GLY A 117 -9.19 1.97 -6.20
C GLY A 117 -7.75 1.86 -6.68
N LEU A 118 -7.27 2.94 -7.29
CA LEU A 118 -6.01 3.02 -8.03
C LEU A 118 -4.79 2.59 -7.21
N PHE A 119 -4.78 2.95 -5.92
CA PHE A 119 -3.64 2.75 -5.01
C PHE A 119 -3.99 1.83 -3.84
N GLN A 120 -5.11 1.10 -3.95
CA GLN A 120 -5.52 0.10 -2.96
C GLN A 120 -5.52 0.69 -1.53
N TYR A 121 -6.23 1.80 -1.31
CA TYR A 121 -6.35 2.42 0.02
C TYR A 121 -7.25 1.61 0.95
N LEU A 122 -6.87 1.51 2.23
CA LEU A 122 -7.81 1.16 3.31
C LEU A 122 -8.71 2.36 3.63
N PRO A 123 -10.02 2.15 3.91
CA PRO A 123 -10.93 3.23 4.31
C PRO A 123 -10.44 4.04 5.51
N ASP A 124 -9.89 3.39 6.53
CA ASP A 124 -9.38 4.06 7.72
C ASP A 124 -8.17 4.96 7.40
N THR A 125 -7.28 4.50 6.52
CA THR A 125 -6.15 5.29 6.03
C THR A 125 -6.66 6.48 5.20
N TRP A 126 -7.62 6.25 4.30
CA TRP A 126 -8.23 7.28 3.46
C TRP A 126 -8.89 8.40 4.29
N ALA A 127 -9.60 8.03 5.35
CA ALA A 127 -10.30 8.95 6.25
C ALA A 127 -9.37 9.72 7.20
N GLY A 128 -8.05 9.45 7.17
CA GLY A 128 -7.10 10.09 8.07
C GLY A 128 -6.98 11.59 7.86
N GLU A 129 -6.75 12.32 8.96
CA GLU A 129 -6.58 13.80 8.94
C GLU A 129 -5.43 14.29 8.05
N TRP A 130 -4.47 13.43 7.76
CA TRP A 130 -3.36 13.69 6.84
C TRP A 130 -3.84 13.91 5.39
N ASN A 131 -4.99 13.34 5.00
CA ASN A 131 -5.51 13.34 3.64
C ASN A 131 -6.51 14.50 3.44
N PRO A 132 -6.15 15.57 2.72
CA PRO A 132 -7.07 16.67 2.45
C PRO A 132 -8.17 16.31 1.44
N TYR A 133 -8.08 15.16 0.77
CA TYR A 133 -9.05 14.69 -0.22
C TYR A 133 -10.05 13.67 0.36
N ARG A 134 -10.02 13.44 1.67
CA ARG A 134 -10.83 12.41 2.35
C ARG A 134 -12.35 12.59 2.22
N ASP A 135 -12.81 13.79 1.91
CA ASP A 135 -14.22 14.10 1.66
C ASP A 135 -14.69 13.71 0.25
N GLN A 136 -13.76 13.32 -0.65
CA GLN A 136 -14.08 12.77 -1.96
C GLN A 136 -14.32 11.25 -1.86
N PRO A 137 -15.07 10.65 -2.81
CA PRO A 137 -15.22 9.20 -2.87
C PRO A 137 -13.85 8.50 -2.94
N ILE A 138 -13.63 7.44 -2.17
CA ILE A 138 -12.36 6.68 -2.18
C ILE A 138 -12.04 6.06 -3.55
N LEU A 139 -13.04 5.88 -4.42
CA LEU A 139 -12.86 5.41 -5.80
C LEU A 139 -12.71 6.55 -6.82
N ASP A 140 -12.70 7.82 -6.40
CA ASP A 140 -12.39 8.94 -7.29
C ASP A 140 -10.91 8.90 -7.67
N ALA A 141 -10.64 8.68 -8.96
CA ALA A 141 -9.29 8.49 -9.48
C ALA A 141 -8.40 9.71 -9.24
N ARG A 142 -8.92 10.92 -9.46
CA ARG A 142 -8.15 12.16 -9.30
C ARG A 142 -7.82 12.40 -7.83
N ALA A 143 -8.79 12.27 -6.95
CA ALA A 143 -8.60 12.41 -5.51
C ALA A 143 -7.57 11.41 -4.98
N GLN A 144 -7.61 10.16 -5.45
CA GLN A 144 -6.63 9.15 -5.07
C GLN A 144 -5.21 9.50 -5.52
N ILE A 145 -5.02 9.96 -6.76
CA ILE A 145 -3.70 10.40 -7.26
C ILE A 145 -3.16 11.56 -6.42
N PHE A 146 -4.00 12.54 -6.11
CA PHE A 146 -3.58 13.70 -5.31
C PHE A 146 -3.31 13.33 -3.84
N ALA A 147 -4.10 12.41 -3.25
CA ALA A 147 -3.85 11.88 -1.92
C ALA A 147 -2.52 11.11 -1.86
N THR A 148 -2.21 10.30 -2.87
CA THR A 148 -0.93 9.57 -2.94
C THR A 148 0.25 10.52 -3.07
N ALA A 149 0.14 11.56 -3.90
CA ALA A 149 1.18 12.59 -4.00
C ALA A 149 1.39 13.32 -2.66
N LYS A 150 0.31 13.64 -1.94
CA LYS A 150 0.40 14.21 -0.59
C LYS A 150 1.09 13.25 0.39
N ALA A 151 0.76 11.97 0.36
CA ALA A 151 1.41 10.97 1.21
C ALA A 151 2.91 10.88 0.94
N TRP A 152 3.32 10.91 -0.34
CA TRP A 152 4.73 10.86 -0.74
C TRP A 152 5.48 12.15 -0.37
N HIS A 153 4.84 13.32 -0.52
CA HIS A 153 5.38 14.59 -0.02
C HIS A 153 5.67 14.55 1.49
N ASP A 154 4.83 13.84 2.26
CA ASP A 154 5.02 13.64 3.71
C ASP A 154 6.02 12.54 4.07
N GLY A 155 6.62 11.86 3.08
CA GLY A 155 7.58 10.77 3.32
C GLY A 155 6.95 9.39 3.56
N ASN A 156 5.71 9.18 3.12
CA ASN A 156 4.97 7.93 3.32
C ASN A 156 4.98 6.99 2.09
N GLN A 157 6.03 7.04 1.26
CA GLN A 157 6.16 6.16 0.08
C GLN A 157 6.10 4.67 0.46
N SER A 158 6.57 4.32 1.67
CA SER A 158 6.64 2.94 2.16
C SER A 158 5.30 2.30 2.49
N TRP A 159 4.18 3.01 2.31
CA TRP A 159 2.84 2.43 2.47
C TRP A 159 2.48 1.46 1.35
N TRP A 160 3.12 1.59 0.19
CA TRP A 160 2.95 0.70 -0.95
C TRP A 160 4.12 -0.28 -1.00
N GLY A 161 3.89 -1.52 -1.43
CA GLY A 161 4.96 -2.53 -1.53
C GLY A 161 5.42 -2.81 -2.97
N CYS A 162 4.80 -2.12 -3.93
CA CYS A 162 4.96 -2.37 -5.35
C CYS A 162 6.15 -1.59 -5.93
N TYR A 163 7.37 -2.13 -5.77
CA TYR A 163 8.60 -1.62 -6.41
C TYR A 163 9.72 -2.64 -6.42
#